data_AF-A0A2I0J6G1-F1
#
_entry.id   AF-A0A2I0J6G1-F1
#
_cell.length_a   1.000
_cell.length_b   1.000
_cell.length_c   1.000
_cell.angle_alpha   90.00
_cell.angle_beta   90.00
_cell.angle_gamma   90.00
#
_symmetry.space_group_name_H-M   'P 1'
#
loop_
_entity.id
_entity.type
_entity.pdbx_description
1 polymer ?
#
loop_
_entity_poly.entity_id
_entity_poly.type
_entity_poly.pdbx_seq_one_letter_code
_entity_poly.pdbx_strand_id
1 'polypeptide(L)'
;MSKQKSNFPGKPLSSLKQPSPLLMSQKNQLIDSLTSHISLYTSNPTPNPNPNPRASILKWFSSLTPHQRQSHLTAVDPGFVRILVQMLGHVDPRGHCTFIILPDLPSPDNLPSLCCRRSRGLLSRVAESDAPSRLIFESARLFSSNEGDNVKECSVSLNCLDSVTVGEELVRDFDLFVETMDGVSKGEFLRGEVAELGEDWVELGWLKAKGYYSISAFVANRLEVALRLAWLSCNSGKKRGVKLKEKVGMASASANVFWRKKGCLNWWRNLDDETRRKVSAAVMGKSAKNLCLAPVSPAGSVDETSVPQSIFSLA
;
A
#
# COMPACT_ATOMS: atom_id res chain seq x y z
N MET A 1 65.92 -8.78 -60.15
CA MET A 1 65.72 -10.23 -59.90
C MET A 1 66.45 -10.57 -58.62
N SER A 2 65.76 -11.01 -57.56
CA SER A 2 66.34 -11.91 -56.56
C SER A 2 65.29 -12.32 -55.54
N LYS A 3 64.97 -13.62 -55.54
CA LYS A 3 64.32 -14.30 -54.42
C LYS A 3 65.33 -14.32 -53.27
N GLN A 4 64.93 -13.90 -52.08
CA GLN A 4 65.71 -14.20 -50.87
C GLN A 4 64.78 -14.68 -49.75
N LYS A 5 65.00 -15.93 -49.36
CA LYS A 5 64.42 -16.59 -48.19
C LYS A 5 64.89 -15.87 -46.92
N SER A 6 63.98 -15.63 -45.98
CA SER A 6 64.32 -15.52 -44.56
C SER A 6 63.41 -16.44 -43.75
N ASN A 7 64.02 -17.48 -43.18
CA ASN A 7 63.47 -18.36 -42.16
C ASN A 7 63.03 -17.54 -40.93
N PHE A 8 61.79 -17.75 -40.47
CA PHE A 8 61.42 -17.44 -39.09
C PHE A 8 60.76 -18.67 -38.45
N PRO A 9 61.18 -19.06 -37.23
CA PRO A 9 60.73 -20.29 -36.59
C PRO A 9 59.35 -20.11 -35.97
N GLY A 10 58.47 -21.09 -36.17
CA GLY A 10 57.21 -21.20 -35.44
C GLY A 10 57.47 -21.53 -33.96
N LYS A 11 56.84 -20.76 -33.07
CA LYS A 11 56.55 -21.17 -31.69
C LYS A 11 55.02 -21.14 -31.48
N PRO A 12 54.44 -22.17 -30.86
CA PRO A 12 53.00 -22.25 -30.65
C PRO A 12 52.55 -21.35 -29.47
N LEU A 13 51.39 -20.72 -29.63
CA LEU A 13 50.68 -20.02 -28.56
C LEU A 13 50.00 -21.06 -27.67
N SER A 14 50.72 -21.61 -26.69
CA SER A 14 50.14 -22.42 -25.62
C SER A 14 50.45 -21.75 -24.28
N SER A 15 49.45 -21.08 -23.68
CA SER A 15 49.35 -20.86 -22.23
C SER A 15 48.21 -19.87 -21.91
N LEU A 16 46.96 -20.27 -22.14
CA LEU A 16 45.86 -19.76 -21.32
C LEU A 16 45.59 -20.83 -20.25
N LYS A 17 45.96 -20.52 -19.01
CA LYS A 17 45.82 -21.41 -17.85
C LYS A 17 44.34 -21.71 -17.66
N GLN A 18 43.90 -22.93 -17.98
CA GLN A 18 42.54 -23.36 -17.69
C GLN A 18 42.31 -23.29 -16.17
N PRO A 19 41.13 -22.83 -15.70
CA PRO A 19 40.82 -22.84 -14.28
C PRO A 19 40.85 -24.27 -13.75
N SER A 20 41.44 -24.45 -12.57
CA SER A 20 41.59 -25.75 -11.92
C SER A 20 40.23 -26.45 -11.73
N PRO A 21 40.14 -27.78 -11.96
CA PRO A 21 38.87 -28.53 -11.91
C PRO A 21 38.17 -28.47 -10.54
N LEU A 22 38.93 -28.26 -9.46
CA LEU A 22 38.40 -28.02 -8.11
C LEU A 22 37.61 -26.71 -8.01
N LEU A 23 38.04 -25.65 -8.70
CA LEU A 23 37.36 -24.36 -8.71
C LEU A 23 36.04 -24.43 -9.51
N MET A 24 36.02 -25.20 -10.60
CA MET A 24 34.78 -25.47 -11.34
C MET A 24 33.79 -26.30 -10.52
N SER A 25 34.26 -27.30 -9.77
CA SER A 25 33.41 -28.12 -8.89
C SER A 25 32.79 -27.30 -7.77
N GLN A 26 33.55 -26.38 -7.14
CA GLN A 26 33.01 -25.49 -6.11
C GLN A 26 32.00 -24.50 -6.67
N LYS A 27 32.25 -23.94 -7.87
CA LYS A 27 31.30 -23.04 -8.53
C LYS A 27 30.00 -23.75 -8.88
N ASN A 28 30.08 -24.97 -9.40
CA ASN A 28 28.89 -25.76 -9.74
C ASN A 28 28.11 -26.15 -8.48
N GLN A 29 28.78 -26.57 -7.39
CA GLN A 29 28.12 -26.82 -6.11
C GLN A 29 27.42 -25.57 -5.54
N LEU A 30 28.03 -24.39 -5.71
CA LEU A 30 27.44 -23.14 -5.26
C LEU A 30 26.24 -22.75 -6.12
N ILE A 31 26.30 -22.95 -7.45
CA ILE A 31 25.18 -22.77 -8.36
C ILE A 31 24.06 -23.74 -8.01
N ASP A 32 24.35 -25.03 -7.82
CA ASP A 32 23.37 -26.06 -7.48
C ASP A 32 22.74 -25.79 -6.11
N SER A 33 23.50 -25.31 -5.13
CA SER A 33 22.98 -24.88 -3.83
C SER A 33 22.08 -23.65 -3.95
N LEU A 34 22.42 -22.69 -4.82
CA LEU A 34 21.60 -21.51 -5.08
C LEU A 34 20.33 -21.87 -5.84
N THR A 35 20.43 -22.75 -6.84
CA THR A 35 19.30 -23.27 -7.61
C THR A 35 18.38 -24.09 -6.71
N SER A 36 18.91 -24.95 -5.84
CA SER A 36 18.14 -25.68 -4.82
C SER A 36 17.45 -24.72 -3.85
N HIS A 37 18.16 -23.69 -3.38
CA HIS A 37 17.58 -22.70 -2.48
C HIS A 37 16.47 -21.91 -3.18
N ILE A 38 16.67 -21.47 -4.43
CA ILE A 38 15.63 -20.81 -5.24
C ILE A 38 14.45 -21.74 -5.51
N SER A 39 14.69 -23.02 -5.80
CA SER A 39 13.66 -24.05 -6.03
C SER A 39 12.78 -24.28 -4.81
N LEU A 40 13.32 -24.15 -3.59
CA LEU A 40 12.53 -24.21 -2.36
C LEU A 40 11.56 -23.03 -2.20
N TYR A 41 11.87 -21.87 -2.79
CA TYR A 41 10.96 -20.71 -2.83
C TYR A 41 10.08 -20.67 -4.11
N THR A 42 10.42 -21.45 -5.15
CA THR A 42 9.67 -21.51 -6.42
C THR A 42 8.84 -22.79 -6.59
N SER A 43 8.79 -23.68 -5.59
CA SER A 43 7.86 -24.80 -5.59
C SER A 43 6.43 -24.28 -5.43
N ASN A 44 5.73 -24.14 -6.56
CA ASN A 44 4.30 -23.85 -6.62
C ASN A 44 3.51 -24.75 -5.65
N PRO A 45 2.65 -24.21 -4.77
CA PRO A 45 1.65 -25.03 -4.11
C PRO A 45 0.72 -25.61 -5.19
N THR A 46 0.46 -26.92 -5.09
CA THR A 46 -0.47 -27.66 -5.92
C THR A 46 -1.81 -26.92 -6.04
N PRO A 47 -2.45 -26.85 -7.24
CA PRO A 47 -3.72 -26.16 -7.39
C PRO A 47 -4.79 -26.91 -6.58
N ASN A 48 -5.16 -26.34 -5.45
CA ASN A 48 -6.26 -26.79 -4.62
C ASN A 48 -7.57 -26.65 -5.44
N PRO A 49 -8.43 -27.68 -5.55
CA PRO A 49 -9.63 -27.67 -6.40
C PRO A 49 -10.78 -26.83 -5.81
N ASN A 50 -10.47 -25.69 -5.19
CA ASN A 50 -11.47 -24.82 -4.60
C ASN A 50 -12.20 -24.09 -5.75
N PRO A 51 -13.55 -24.06 -5.80
CA PRO A 51 -14.28 -23.26 -6.77
C PRO A 51 -13.76 -21.83 -6.72
N ASN A 52 -13.37 -21.29 -7.89
CA ASN A 52 -12.65 -20.03 -8.03
C ASN A 52 -13.15 -18.95 -7.04
N PRO A 53 -12.41 -18.67 -5.95
CA PRO A 53 -12.89 -17.79 -4.89
C PRO A 53 -13.15 -16.38 -5.43
N ARG A 54 -12.41 -15.97 -6.45
CA ARG A 54 -12.59 -14.68 -7.14
C ARG A 54 -14.00 -14.50 -7.66
N ALA A 55 -14.55 -15.46 -8.41
CA ALA A 55 -15.88 -15.32 -9.01
C ALA A 55 -16.97 -15.17 -7.93
N SER A 56 -16.86 -15.93 -6.85
CA SER A 56 -17.80 -15.86 -5.73
C SER A 56 -17.70 -14.55 -4.96
N ILE A 57 -16.47 -14.07 -4.68
CA ILE A 57 -16.22 -12.77 -4.03
C ILE A 57 -16.78 -11.64 -4.89
N LEU A 58 -16.49 -11.65 -6.19
CA LEU A 58 -16.95 -10.63 -7.13
C LEU A 58 -18.47 -10.62 -7.25
N LYS A 59 -19.11 -11.79 -7.36
CA LYS A 59 -20.58 -11.91 -7.39
C LYS A 59 -21.24 -11.38 -6.12
N TRP A 60 -20.63 -11.59 -4.96
CA TRP A 60 -21.13 -11.00 -3.73
C TRP A 60 -20.91 -9.50 -3.68
N PHE A 61 -19.70 -9.04 -4.01
CA PHE A 61 -19.37 -7.63 -3.97
C PHE A 61 -20.25 -6.82 -4.94
N SER A 62 -20.59 -7.38 -6.10
CA SER A 62 -21.52 -6.77 -7.05
C SER A 62 -22.94 -6.67 -6.49
N SER A 63 -23.38 -7.58 -5.62
CA SER A 63 -24.71 -7.55 -5.00
C SER A 63 -24.88 -6.45 -3.93
N LEU A 64 -23.78 -5.84 -3.47
CA LEU A 64 -23.79 -4.81 -2.44
C LEU A 64 -24.04 -3.42 -3.02
N THR A 65 -24.61 -2.54 -2.19
CA THR A 65 -24.70 -1.10 -2.50
C THR A 65 -23.32 -0.42 -2.49
N PRO A 66 -23.11 0.71 -3.19
CA PRO A 66 -21.83 1.42 -3.22
C PRO A 66 -21.27 1.71 -1.82
N HIS A 67 -22.14 2.09 -0.88
CA HIS A 67 -21.73 2.37 0.50
C HIS A 67 -21.36 1.12 1.29
N GLN A 68 -22.05 0.00 1.07
CA GLN A 68 -21.65 -1.28 1.67
C GLN A 68 -20.29 -1.72 1.12
N ARG A 69 -20.06 -1.58 -0.18
CA ARG A 69 -18.75 -1.84 -0.80
C ARG A 69 -17.65 -1.00 -0.15
N GLN A 70 -17.87 0.31 -0.02
CA GLN A 70 -16.95 1.23 0.65
C GLN A 70 -16.68 0.83 2.12
N SER A 71 -17.73 0.42 2.84
CA SER A 71 -17.59 -0.02 4.23
C SER A 71 -16.73 -1.28 4.37
N HIS A 72 -16.85 -2.24 3.45
CA HIS A 72 -16.08 -3.48 3.46
C HIS A 72 -14.64 -3.31 2.95
N LEU A 73 -14.37 -2.25 2.19
CA LEU A 73 -13.03 -1.85 1.77
C LEU A 73 -12.32 -0.97 2.81
N THR A 74 -13.04 -0.48 3.82
CA THR A 74 -12.44 0.34 4.87
C THR A 74 -11.60 -0.54 5.79
N ALA A 75 -10.37 -0.12 6.04
CA ALA A 75 -9.44 -0.80 6.94
C ALA A 75 -8.93 0.15 8.01
N VAL A 76 -9.07 -0.24 9.27
CA VAL A 76 -8.48 0.43 10.43
C VAL A 76 -7.17 -0.29 10.78
N ASP A 77 -6.06 0.38 10.51
CA ASP A 77 -4.71 -0.15 10.72
C ASP A 77 -3.71 1.01 10.87
N PRO A 78 -3.35 1.38 12.11
CA PRO A 78 -2.46 2.50 12.35
C PRO A 78 -1.05 2.24 11.83
N GLY A 79 -0.59 0.99 11.79
CA GLY A 79 0.73 0.65 11.26
C GLY A 79 0.79 0.88 9.75
N PHE A 80 -0.20 0.38 9.03
CA PHE A 80 -0.36 0.61 7.59
C PHE A 80 -0.45 2.11 7.26
N VAL A 81 -1.27 2.87 7.98
CA VAL A 81 -1.44 4.30 7.72
C VAL A 81 -0.16 5.09 7.99
N ARG A 82 0.59 4.75 9.04
CA ARG A 82 1.90 5.37 9.30
C ARG A 82 2.90 5.12 8.16
N ILE A 83 3.00 3.88 7.68
CA ILE A 83 3.86 3.56 6.51
C ILE A 83 3.39 4.34 5.28
N LEU A 84 2.09 4.44 5.04
CA LEU A 84 1.53 5.19 3.93
C LEU A 84 1.87 6.69 4.01
N VAL A 85 1.78 7.28 5.22
CA VAL A 85 2.19 8.67 5.47
C VAL A 85 3.70 8.85 5.28
N GLN A 86 4.53 7.90 5.71
CA GLN A 86 5.97 7.91 5.45
C GLN A 86 6.27 7.85 3.95
N MET A 87 5.60 6.96 3.20
CA MET A 87 5.72 6.88 1.74
C MET A 87 5.36 8.22 1.08
N LEU A 88 4.26 8.85 1.50
CA LEU A 88 3.84 10.17 1.01
C LEU A 88 4.89 11.24 1.31
N GLY A 89 5.52 11.23 2.49
CA GLY A 89 6.60 12.15 2.85
C GLY A 89 7.85 12.02 1.96
N HIS A 90 8.06 10.85 1.34
CA HIS A 90 9.15 10.64 0.37
C HIS A 90 8.80 11.04 -1.07
N VAL A 91 7.53 11.29 -1.37
CA VAL A 91 7.10 11.77 -2.69
C VAL A 91 7.37 13.27 -2.76
N ASP A 92 8.42 13.64 -3.49
CA ASP A 92 8.71 15.03 -3.84
C ASP A 92 7.62 15.55 -4.79
N PRO A 93 7.15 16.82 -4.68
CA PRO A 93 6.25 17.42 -5.67
C PRO A 93 6.72 17.29 -7.13
N ARG A 94 8.00 16.99 -7.39
CA ARG A 94 8.58 16.87 -8.74
C ARG A 94 8.90 15.43 -9.20
N GLY A 95 8.54 14.37 -8.47
CA GLY A 95 8.93 13.03 -8.89
C GLY A 95 8.12 11.85 -8.35
N HIS A 96 8.16 10.74 -9.08
CA HIS A 96 7.57 9.48 -8.67
C HIS A 96 8.54 8.67 -7.83
N CYS A 97 8.04 8.06 -6.75
CA CYS A 97 8.80 7.14 -5.91
C CYS A 97 8.17 5.76 -5.94
N THR A 98 9.02 4.73 -5.96
CA THR A 98 8.64 3.33 -5.77
C THR A 98 9.25 2.83 -4.48
N PHE A 99 8.57 1.90 -3.82
CA PHE A 99 8.83 1.51 -2.46
C PHE A 99 8.94 0.01 -2.33
N ILE A 100 9.68 -0.45 -1.33
CA ILE A 100 9.64 -1.82 -0.85
C ILE A 100 9.70 -1.77 0.68
N ILE A 101 8.84 -2.56 1.32
CA ILE A 101 8.82 -2.70 2.77
C ILE A 101 9.78 -3.82 3.18
N LEU A 102 10.57 -3.56 4.21
CA LEU A 102 11.56 -4.48 4.74
C LEU A 102 11.19 -4.82 6.19
N PRO A 103 10.39 -5.88 6.42
CA PRO A 103 9.89 -6.25 7.74
C PRO A 103 10.98 -6.73 8.70
N ASP A 104 12.09 -7.24 8.17
CA ASP A 104 13.20 -7.80 8.96
C ASP A 104 14.15 -6.73 9.53
N LEU A 105 13.96 -5.46 9.14
CA LEU A 105 14.80 -4.35 9.56
C LEU A 105 13.98 -3.43 10.49
N PRO A 106 14.20 -3.52 11.81
CA PRO A 106 13.43 -2.74 12.78
C PRO A 106 13.79 -1.25 12.67
N SER A 107 12.76 -0.43 12.51
CA SER A 107 12.81 1.04 12.65
C SER A 107 12.57 1.42 14.14
N PRO A 108 13.04 2.60 14.62
CA PRO A 108 12.78 3.08 15.99
C PRO A 108 11.32 3.01 16.45
N ASP A 109 10.36 3.01 15.51
CA ASP A 109 8.93 3.00 15.81
C ASP A 109 8.27 1.59 15.83
N ASN A 110 9.06 0.51 15.85
CA ASN A 110 8.58 -0.88 15.65
C ASN A 110 7.82 -1.10 14.33
N LEU A 111 7.99 -0.19 13.37
CA LEU A 111 7.49 -0.30 12.01
C LEU A 111 8.54 -0.93 11.10
N PRO A 112 8.12 -1.63 10.04
CA PRO A 112 9.04 -2.15 9.07
C PRO A 112 9.74 -0.99 8.36
N SER A 113 11.04 -1.15 8.09
CA SER A 113 11.78 -0.12 7.39
C SER A 113 11.33 0.00 5.93
N LEU A 114 11.44 1.21 5.37
CA LEU A 114 10.98 1.54 4.04
C LEU A 114 12.16 1.90 3.14
N CYS A 115 12.29 1.24 2.00
CA CYS A 115 13.26 1.60 0.98
C CYS A 115 12.57 2.36 -0.15
N CYS A 116 12.93 3.62 -0.34
CA CYS A 116 12.42 4.48 -1.41
C CYS A 116 13.41 4.53 -2.58
N ARG A 117 12.91 4.24 -3.78
CA ARG A 117 13.62 4.41 -5.05
C ARG A 117 12.90 5.44 -5.92
N ARG A 118 13.55 6.58 -6.14
CA ARG A 118 13.07 7.61 -7.06
C ARG A 118 13.09 7.12 -8.50
N SER A 119 11.96 7.22 -9.17
CA SER A 119 11.81 6.99 -10.61
C SER A 119 12.22 8.25 -11.36
N ARG A 120 13.10 8.11 -12.36
CA ARG A 120 13.54 9.22 -13.23
C ARG A 120 13.46 8.79 -14.70
N GLY A 121 13.38 9.77 -15.60
CA GLY A 121 13.37 9.52 -17.05
C GLY A 121 12.20 8.64 -17.48
N LEU A 122 12.49 7.52 -18.15
CA LEU A 122 11.47 6.59 -18.64
C LEU A 122 10.57 6.04 -17.52
N LEU A 123 11.12 5.76 -16.34
CA LEU A 123 10.32 5.25 -15.21
C LEU A 123 9.33 6.30 -14.69
N SER A 124 9.65 7.59 -14.79
CA SER A 124 8.71 8.68 -14.46
C SER A 124 7.56 8.69 -15.47
N ARG A 125 7.88 8.68 -16.77
CA ARG A 125 6.87 8.72 -17.84
C ARG A 125 5.91 7.53 -17.80
N VAL A 126 6.43 6.34 -17.53
CA VAL A 126 5.60 5.13 -17.37
C VAL A 126 4.66 5.29 -16.17
N ALA A 127 5.16 5.81 -15.04
CA ALA A 127 4.33 6.06 -13.85
C ALA A 127 3.27 7.16 -14.11
N GLU A 128 3.58 8.18 -14.90
CA GLU A 128 2.64 9.26 -15.28
C GLU A 128 1.50 8.75 -16.17
N SER A 129 1.77 7.74 -16.99
CA SER A 129 0.79 7.09 -17.88
C SER A 129 -0.03 6.00 -17.19
N ASP A 130 0.27 5.66 -15.93
CA ASP A 130 -0.40 4.59 -15.20
C ASP A 130 -1.76 5.05 -14.63
N ALA A 131 -2.76 5.08 -15.52
CA ALA A 131 -4.13 5.45 -15.21
C ALA A 131 -4.75 4.70 -14.01
N PRO A 132 -4.67 3.35 -13.90
CA PRO A 132 -5.30 2.65 -12.78
C PRO A 132 -4.61 2.98 -11.45
N SER A 133 -3.28 3.12 -11.43
CA SER A 133 -2.59 3.57 -10.21
C SER A 133 -2.99 4.99 -9.81
N ARG A 134 -3.12 5.92 -10.77
CA ARG A 134 -3.58 7.28 -10.50
C ARG A 134 -4.99 7.28 -9.90
N LEU A 135 -5.91 6.51 -10.47
CA LEU A 135 -7.29 6.41 -9.99
C LEU A 135 -7.37 5.94 -8.54
N ILE A 136 -6.61 4.89 -8.17
CA ILE A 136 -6.55 4.41 -6.77
C ILE A 136 -5.98 5.48 -5.84
N PHE A 137 -4.90 6.15 -6.25
CA PHE A 137 -4.27 7.19 -5.45
C PHE A 137 -5.21 8.36 -5.18
N GLU A 138 -5.88 8.87 -6.22
CA GLU A 138 -6.84 9.97 -6.13
C GLU A 138 -8.11 9.59 -5.37
N SER A 139 -8.45 8.30 -5.35
CA SER A 139 -9.62 7.79 -4.63
C SER A 139 -9.33 7.46 -3.16
N ALA A 140 -8.07 7.28 -2.76
CA ALA A 140 -7.73 6.96 -1.39
C ALA A 140 -8.13 8.10 -0.43
N ARG A 141 -8.70 7.77 0.72
CA ARG A 141 -9.08 8.71 1.78
C ARG A 141 -8.57 8.20 3.11
N LEU A 142 -7.93 9.08 3.89
CA LEU A 142 -7.47 8.80 5.24
C LEU A 142 -8.33 9.54 6.24
N PHE A 143 -8.61 8.90 7.37
CA PHE A 143 -9.35 9.51 8.46
C PHE A 143 -8.97 8.86 9.80
N SER A 144 -9.40 9.49 10.89
CA SER A 144 -9.22 8.95 12.24
C SER A 144 -10.47 8.18 12.66
N SER A 145 -10.30 6.98 13.20
CA SER A 145 -11.41 6.16 13.71
C SER A 145 -12.08 6.77 14.96
N ASN A 146 -11.34 7.64 15.66
CA ASN A 146 -11.76 8.41 16.84
C ASN A 146 -12.18 9.85 16.49
N GLU A 147 -12.35 10.17 15.20
CA GLU A 147 -12.78 11.49 14.78
C GLU A 147 -14.16 11.82 15.36
N GLY A 148 -14.21 12.80 16.25
CA GLY A 148 -15.42 13.19 16.99
C GLY A 148 -15.39 12.86 18.49
N ASP A 149 -14.50 12.00 18.97
CA ASP A 149 -14.42 11.63 20.40
C ASP A 149 -13.67 12.67 21.25
N ASN A 150 -12.75 13.44 20.65
CA ASN A 150 -11.96 14.46 21.33
C ASN A 150 -12.26 15.87 20.82
N VAL A 151 -13.22 16.56 21.45
CA VAL A 151 -13.62 17.95 21.14
C VAL A 151 -12.55 18.99 21.54
N LYS A 152 -11.44 18.58 22.16
CA LYS A 152 -10.43 19.48 22.74
C LYS A 152 -9.36 19.96 21.75
N GLU A 153 -9.13 19.26 20.64
CA GLU A 153 -8.15 19.65 19.63
C GLU A 153 -8.83 19.83 18.27
N CYS A 154 -8.89 21.07 17.79
CA CYS A 154 -9.40 21.42 16.47
C CYS A 154 -8.31 21.30 15.39
N SER A 155 -7.39 20.35 15.56
CA SER A 155 -6.30 20.06 14.63
C SER A 155 -6.21 18.55 14.42
N VAL A 156 -6.52 18.09 13.21
CA VAL A 156 -6.30 16.71 12.79
C VAL A 156 -4.79 16.53 12.60
N SER A 157 -4.09 16.10 13.65
CA SER A 157 -2.67 15.75 13.53
C SER A 157 -2.52 14.52 12.63
N LEU A 158 -1.50 14.47 11.76
CA LEU A 158 -1.23 13.26 10.96
C LEU A 158 -1.07 12.00 11.83
N ASN A 159 -0.66 12.19 13.09
CA ASN A 159 -0.52 11.14 14.09
C ASN A 159 -1.85 10.52 14.56
N CYS A 160 -3.00 11.15 14.30
CA CYS A 160 -4.32 10.61 14.66
C CYS A 160 -4.98 9.78 13.54
N LEU A 161 -4.40 9.77 12.34
CA LEU A 161 -4.90 8.97 11.22
C LEU A 161 -4.56 7.50 11.42
N ASP A 162 -5.57 6.64 11.34
CA ASP A 162 -5.44 5.20 11.53
C ASP A 162 -6.30 4.37 10.56
N SER A 163 -7.12 5.04 9.74
CA SER A 163 -8.09 4.40 8.87
C SER A 163 -7.91 4.83 7.43
N VAL A 164 -8.02 3.87 6.51
CA VAL A 164 -8.01 4.09 5.06
C VAL A 164 -9.33 3.59 4.45
N THR A 165 -9.85 4.36 3.50
CA THR A 165 -10.98 3.97 2.65
C THR A 165 -10.78 4.52 1.23
N VAL A 166 -11.74 4.26 0.35
CA VAL A 166 -11.75 4.76 -1.03
C VAL A 166 -12.96 5.66 -1.26
N GLY A 167 -12.88 6.57 -2.23
CA GLY A 167 -13.98 7.41 -2.65
C GLY A 167 -15.15 6.59 -3.19
N GLU A 168 -16.36 7.11 -2.99
CA GLU A 168 -17.59 6.45 -3.46
C GLU A 168 -17.58 6.26 -4.98
N GLU A 169 -17.00 7.19 -5.72
CA GLU A 169 -16.93 7.15 -7.18
C GLU A 169 -16.24 5.90 -7.71
N LEU A 170 -15.15 5.47 -7.05
CA LEU A 170 -14.41 4.28 -7.45
C LEU A 170 -15.22 3.01 -7.25
N VAL A 171 -16.06 2.93 -6.21
CA VAL A 171 -16.81 1.71 -5.85
C VAL A 171 -18.23 1.68 -6.39
N ARG A 172 -18.74 2.84 -6.84
CA ARG A 172 -20.05 2.99 -7.48
C ARG A 172 -20.09 2.19 -8.77
N ASP A 173 -19.08 2.36 -9.62
CA ASP A 173 -18.87 1.54 -10.81
C ASP A 173 -18.07 0.29 -10.45
N PHE A 174 -18.77 -0.85 -10.40
CA PHE A 174 -18.17 -2.13 -10.05
C PHE A 174 -17.17 -2.60 -11.11
N ASP A 175 -17.47 -2.40 -12.39
CA ASP A 175 -16.63 -2.89 -13.48
C ASP A 175 -15.34 -2.06 -13.54
N LEU A 176 -15.44 -0.74 -13.39
CA LEU A 176 -14.29 0.16 -13.26
C LEU A 176 -13.43 -0.22 -12.05
N PHE A 177 -14.03 -0.54 -10.90
CA PHE A 177 -13.27 -0.98 -9.72
C PHE A 177 -12.46 -2.24 -10.03
N VAL A 178 -13.09 -3.26 -10.61
CA VAL A 178 -12.41 -4.53 -10.92
C VAL A 178 -11.33 -4.33 -11.97
N GLU A 179 -11.60 -3.57 -13.04
CA GLU A 179 -10.63 -3.22 -14.07
C GLU A 179 -9.42 -2.48 -13.48
N THR A 180 -9.66 -1.52 -12.59
CA THR A 180 -8.60 -0.75 -11.92
C THR A 180 -7.73 -1.66 -11.04
N MET A 181 -8.37 -2.53 -10.25
CA MET A 181 -7.66 -3.47 -9.38
C MET A 181 -6.87 -4.51 -10.19
N ASP A 182 -7.43 -5.02 -11.29
CA ASP A 182 -6.71 -5.87 -12.25
C ASP A 182 -5.57 -5.11 -12.93
N GLY A 183 -5.76 -3.85 -13.33
CA GLY A 183 -4.73 -3.02 -13.95
C GLY A 183 -3.52 -2.85 -13.04
N VAL A 184 -3.73 -2.53 -11.76
CA VAL A 184 -2.65 -2.39 -10.79
C VAL A 184 -2.00 -3.74 -10.45
N SER A 185 -2.79 -4.81 -10.30
CA SER A 185 -2.28 -6.16 -9.98
C SER A 185 -1.74 -6.95 -11.19
N LYS A 186 -1.84 -6.41 -12.41
CA LYS A 186 -1.57 -7.11 -13.67
C LYS A 186 -2.45 -8.37 -13.86
N GLY A 187 -3.71 -8.29 -13.45
CA GLY A 187 -4.72 -9.34 -13.59
C GLY A 187 -4.80 -10.32 -12.42
N GLU A 188 -3.93 -10.18 -11.42
CA GLU A 188 -3.81 -11.10 -10.27
C GLU A 188 -4.75 -10.76 -9.10
N PHE A 189 -5.57 -9.72 -9.22
CA PHE A 189 -6.53 -9.32 -8.19
C PHE A 189 -7.45 -10.50 -7.81
N LEU A 190 -7.56 -10.81 -6.51
CA LEU A 190 -8.34 -11.95 -5.99
C LEU A 190 -7.91 -13.32 -6.51
N ARG A 191 -6.76 -13.43 -7.19
CA ARG A 191 -6.16 -14.71 -7.59
C ARG A 191 -5.18 -15.17 -6.51
N GLY A 192 -4.95 -16.48 -6.43
CA GLY A 192 -4.05 -17.07 -5.44
C GLY A 192 -4.66 -17.31 -4.05
N GLU A 193 -3.86 -17.92 -3.17
CA GLU A 193 -4.31 -18.47 -1.90
C GLU A 193 -4.65 -17.41 -0.83
N VAL A 194 -5.40 -17.84 0.18
CA VAL A 194 -5.96 -17.01 1.27
C VAL A 194 -5.15 -17.18 2.57
N ALA A 195 -4.08 -18.00 2.56
CA ALA A 195 -3.40 -18.48 3.76
C ALA A 195 -2.73 -17.38 4.60
N GLU A 196 -2.30 -16.27 3.98
CA GLU A 196 -1.47 -15.24 4.63
C GLU A 196 -2.26 -14.05 5.22
N LEU A 197 -3.60 -14.05 5.17
CA LEU A 197 -4.41 -12.90 5.63
C LEU A 197 -4.35 -12.62 7.15
N GLY A 198 -3.73 -13.52 7.93
CA GLY A 198 -3.59 -13.42 9.38
C GLY A 198 -2.35 -12.66 9.86
N GLU A 199 -1.44 -12.29 8.96
CA GLU A 199 -0.18 -11.61 9.31
C GLU A 199 -0.37 -10.10 9.52
N ASP A 200 0.62 -9.47 10.13
CA ASP A 200 0.57 -8.02 10.40
C ASP A 200 0.93 -7.19 9.16
N TRP A 201 1.81 -7.72 8.30
CA TRP A 201 2.24 -7.11 7.05
C TRP A 201 1.90 -8.02 5.86
N VAL A 202 0.62 -8.10 5.52
CA VAL A 202 0.15 -8.94 4.43
C VAL A 202 0.51 -8.31 3.08
N GLU A 203 1.57 -8.79 2.44
CA GLU A 203 1.86 -8.51 1.04
C GLU A 203 1.44 -9.72 0.18
N LEU A 204 0.39 -9.53 -0.64
CA LEU A 204 -0.09 -10.58 -1.53
C LEU A 204 0.98 -10.94 -2.58
N GLY A 205 0.92 -12.17 -3.11
CA GLY A 205 1.91 -12.68 -4.05
C GLY A 205 2.16 -11.77 -5.26
N TRP A 206 1.11 -11.12 -5.78
CA TRP A 206 1.24 -10.18 -6.89
C TRP A 206 1.98 -8.89 -6.52
N LEU A 207 1.88 -8.42 -5.26
CA LEU A 207 2.61 -7.26 -4.78
C LEU A 207 4.08 -7.64 -4.57
N LYS A 208 4.34 -8.78 -3.91
CA LYS A 208 5.69 -9.35 -3.74
C LYS A 208 6.40 -9.51 -5.09
N ALA A 209 5.70 -10.02 -6.10
CA ALA A 209 6.24 -10.21 -7.45
C ALA A 209 6.60 -8.90 -8.18
N LYS A 210 6.07 -7.74 -7.77
CA LYS A 210 6.47 -6.44 -8.34
C LYS A 210 7.82 -5.97 -7.84
N GLY A 211 8.27 -6.43 -6.67
CA GLY A 211 9.43 -5.88 -5.98
C GLY A 211 9.18 -4.44 -5.53
N TYR A 212 9.72 -3.46 -6.26
CA TYR A 212 9.43 -2.05 -5.98
C TYR A 212 8.04 -1.66 -6.51
N TYR A 213 7.16 -1.21 -5.63
CA TYR A 213 5.77 -0.88 -5.95
C TYR A 213 5.41 0.59 -5.66
N SER A 214 4.35 1.09 -6.29
CA SER A 214 3.83 2.44 -6.05
C SER A 214 2.98 2.50 -4.78
N ILE A 215 2.71 3.70 -4.27
CA ILE A 215 1.75 3.93 -3.19
C ILE A 215 0.39 3.33 -3.56
N SER A 216 -0.05 3.51 -4.80
CA SER A 216 -1.31 2.97 -5.31
C SER A 216 -1.37 1.45 -5.23
N ALA A 217 -0.28 0.76 -5.57
CA ALA A 217 -0.20 -0.70 -5.46
C ALA A 217 -0.24 -1.16 -4.00
N PHE A 218 0.39 -0.42 -3.09
CA PHE A 218 0.32 -0.70 -1.66
C PHE A 218 -1.10 -0.55 -1.10
N VAL A 219 -1.80 0.52 -1.50
CA VAL A 219 -3.22 0.74 -1.17
C VAL A 219 -4.10 -0.35 -1.78
N ALA A 220 -3.91 -0.70 -3.05
CA ALA A 220 -4.65 -1.76 -3.72
C ALA A 220 -4.52 -3.11 -3.00
N ASN A 221 -3.30 -3.47 -2.59
CA ASN A 221 -3.06 -4.66 -1.77
C ASN A 221 -3.89 -4.62 -0.48
N ARG A 222 -3.94 -3.46 0.21
CA ARG A 222 -4.74 -3.33 1.42
C ARG A 222 -6.25 -3.45 1.16
N LEU A 223 -6.74 -2.88 0.07
CA LEU A 223 -8.14 -3.01 -0.34
C LEU A 223 -8.51 -4.46 -0.63
N GLU A 224 -7.63 -5.20 -1.30
CA GLU A 224 -7.86 -6.61 -1.57
C GLU A 224 -7.89 -7.44 -0.28
N VAL A 225 -6.96 -7.19 0.65
CA VAL A 225 -6.94 -7.84 1.97
C VAL A 225 -8.23 -7.54 2.73
N ALA A 226 -8.66 -6.27 2.78
CA ALA A 226 -9.91 -5.87 3.42
C ALA A 226 -11.12 -6.58 2.79
N LEU A 227 -11.18 -6.64 1.45
CA LEU A 227 -12.25 -7.30 0.71
C LEU A 227 -12.31 -8.81 1.01
N ARG A 228 -11.16 -9.49 1.00
CA ARG A 228 -11.07 -10.92 1.31
C ARG A 228 -11.49 -11.19 2.77
N LEU A 229 -11.07 -10.36 3.72
CA LEU A 229 -11.46 -10.47 5.14
C LEU A 229 -12.96 -10.20 5.34
N ALA A 230 -13.52 -9.21 4.66
CA ALA A 230 -14.95 -8.89 4.71
C ALA A 230 -15.80 -10.04 4.15
N TRP A 231 -15.43 -10.57 2.98
CA TRP A 231 -16.09 -11.74 2.41
C TRP A 231 -16.04 -12.94 3.36
N LEU A 232 -14.87 -13.20 3.94
CA LEU A 232 -14.69 -14.22 4.95
C LEU A 232 -15.62 -13.97 6.15
N SER A 233 -15.77 -12.74 6.64
CA SER A 233 -16.70 -12.41 7.73
C SER A 233 -18.14 -12.78 7.40
N CYS A 234 -18.60 -12.47 6.19
CA CYS A 234 -19.98 -12.67 5.77
C CYS A 234 -20.32 -14.14 5.42
N ASN A 235 -19.33 -14.93 4.98
CA ASN A 235 -19.60 -16.23 4.33
C ASN A 235 -19.11 -17.47 5.09
N SER A 236 -18.72 -17.37 6.35
CA SER A 236 -18.16 -18.54 7.07
C SER A 236 -18.91 -18.97 8.32
N GLY A 237 -19.24 -20.25 8.38
CA GLY A 237 -19.56 -21.00 9.60
C GLY A 237 -18.46 -21.97 10.08
N LYS A 238 -17.22 -21.88 9.56
CA LYS A 238 -16.14 -22.86 9.85
C LYS A 238 -15.07 -22.34 10.83
N LYS A 239 -14.48 -23.28 11.58
CA LYS A 239 -13.39 -23.05 12.56
C LYS A 239 -12.20 -22.36 11.88
N ARG A 240 -11.84 -21.18 12.38
CA ARG A 240 -10.68 -20.39 11.93
C ARG A 240 -9.56 -20.46 12.95
N GLY A 241 -8.32 -20.34 12.50
CA GLY A 241 -7.19 -20.04 13.38
C GLY A 241 -7.41 -18.70 14.10
N VAL A 242 -6.85 -18.56 15.31
CA VAL A 242 -7.08 -17.42 16.20
C VAL A 242 -6.74 -16.08 15.52
N LYS A 243 -5.58 -15.98 14.85
CA LYS A 243 -5.14 -14.76 14.14
C LYS A 243 -6.10 -14.32 13.02
N LEU A 244 -6.56 -15.27 12.20
CA LEU A 244 -7.52 -14.95 11.13
C LEU A 244 -8.87 -14.52 11.70
N LYS A 245 -9.31 -15.12 12.81
CA LYS A 245 -10.55 -14.72 13.51
C LYS A 245 -10.45 -13.29 14.01
N GLU A 246 -9.31 -12.89 14.56
CA GLU A 246 -9.04 -11.52 15.02
C GLU A 246 -9.07 -10.52 13.85
N LYS A 247 -8.35 -10.78 12.75
CA LYS A 247 -8.35 -9.90 11.57
C LYS A 247 -9.74 -9.76 10.93
N VAL A 248 -10.53 -10.84 10.89
CA VAL A 248 -11.93 -10.79 10.47
C VAL A 248 -12.77 -9.90 11.41
N GLY A 249 -12.56 -10.02 12.72
CA GLY A 249 -13.20 -9.14 13.72
C GLY A 249 -12.83 -7.67 13.52
N MET A 250 -11.57 -7.37 13.23
CA MET A 250 -11.10 -6.03 12.90
C MET A 250 -11.73 -5.49 11.61
N ALA A 251 -11.91 -6.31 10.57
CA ALA A 251 -12.60 -5.90 9.35
C ALA A 251 -14.07 -5.53 9.61
N SER A 252 -14.77 -6.31 10.43
CA SER A 252 -16.12 -5.98 10.88
C SER A 252 -16.16 -4.69 11.72
N ALA A 253 -15.20 -4.48 12.61
CA ALA A 253 -15.06 -3.23 13.36
C ALA A 253 -14.77 -2.02 12.45
N SER A 254 -13.96 -2.23 11.40
CA SER A 254 -13.64 -1.20 10.40
C SER A 254 -14.86 -0.76 9.61
N ALA A 255 -15.75 -1.69 9.26
CA ALA A 255 -17.04 -1.35 8.65
C ALA A 255 -17.90 -0.48 9.59
N ASN A 256 -17.92 -0.76 10.90
CA ASN A 256 -18.64 0.07 11.87
C ASN A 256 -18.04 1.48 11.99
N VAL A 257 -16.70 1.60 11.96
CA VAL A 257 -15.99 2.88 11.93
C VAL A 257 -16.40 3.70 10.70
N PHE A 258 -16.45 3.08 9.53
CA PHE A 258 -16.94 3.72 8.31
C PHE A 258 -18.37 4.27 8.48
N TRP A 259 -19.30 3.45 8.98
CA TRP A 259 -20.69 3.88 9.15
C TRP A 259 -20.86 5.01 10.17
N ARG A 260 -20.06 5.02 11.24
CA ARG A 260 -20.00 6.15 12.18
C ARG A 260 -19.56 7.43 11.47
N LYS A 261 -18.42 7.38 10.79
CA LYS A 261 -17.88 8.53 10.03
C LYS A 261 -18.87 9.02 8.97
N LYS A 262 -19.47 8.11 8.20
CA LYS A 262 -20.49 8.45 7.20
C LYS A 262 -21.73 9.06 7.85
N GLY A 263 -22.16 8.54 9.00
CA GLY A 263 -23.25 9.11 9.79
C GLY A 263 -22.98 10.55 10.19
N CYS A 264 -21.78 10.85 10.69
CA CYS A 264 -21.35 12.22 11.02
C CYS A 264 -21.33 13.14 9.79
N LEU A 265 -20.80 12.67 8.66
CA LEU A 265 -20.77 13.44 7.40
C LEU A 265 -22.17 13.70 6.85
N ASN A 266 -23.04 12.68 6.87
CA ASN A 266 -24.41 12.80 6.41
C ASN A 266 -25.22 13.71 7.32
N TRP A 267 -25.03 13.62 8.64
CA TRP A 267 -25.59 14.57 9.59
C TRP A 267 -25.15 16.01 9.25
N TRP A 268 -23.85 16.23 9.06
CA TRP A 268 -23.32 17.56 8.72
C TRP A 268 -23.87 18.11 7.39
N ARG A 269 -23.95 17.29 6.34
CA ARG A 269 -24.48 17.69 5.03
C ARG A 269 -25.97 18.03 5.06
N ASN A 270 -26.74 17.38 5.93
CA ASN A 270 -28.18 17.61 6.07
C ASN A 270 -28.53 18.78 7.02
N LEU A 271 -27.55 19.42 7.64
CA LEU A 271 -27.78 20.66 8.40
C LEU A 271 -28.06 21.82 7.45
N ASP A 272 -28.97 22.70 7.85
CA ASP A 272 -29.22 23.97 7.19
C ASP A 272 -27.97 24.88 7.25
N ASP A 273 -27.84 25.78 6.27
CA ASP A 273 -26.68 26.67 6.16
C ASP A 273 -26.50 27.56 7.40
N GLU A 274 -27.59 27.93 8.08
CA GLU A 274 -27.54 28.75 9.27
C GLU A 274 -26.97 27.99 10.46
N THR A 275 -27.41 26.76 10.68
CA THR A 275 -26.86 25.88 11.71
C THR A 275 -25.40 25.50 11.41
N ARG A 276 -25.05 25.22 10.14
CA ARG A 276 -23.64 25.00 9.74
C ARG A 276 -22.76 26.21 10.04
N ARG A 277 -23.26 27.43 9.79
CA ARG A 277 -22.54 28.68 10.11
C ARG A 277 -22.38 28.87 11.61
N LYS A 278 -23.43 28.62 12.41
CA LYS A 278 -23.39 28.71 13.87
C LYS A 278 -22.41 27.71 14.49
N VAL A 279 -22.42 26.46 14.04
CA VAL A 279 -21.48 25.43 14.53
C VAL A 279 -20.04 25.79 14.14
N SER A 280 -19.81 26.18 12.87
CA SER A 280 -18.48 26.63 12.42
C SER A 280 -17.97 27.83 13.22
N ALA A 281 -18.81 28.84 13.45
CA ALA A 281 -18.46 30.02 14.25
C ALA A 281 -18.17 29.66 15.72
N ALA A 282 -18.93 28.73 16.31
CA ALA A 282 -18.71 28.26 17.67
C ALA A 282 -17.39 27.50 17.82
N VAL A 283 -17.03 26.67 16.83
CA VAL A 283 -15.76 25.92 16.80
C VAL A 283 -14.57 26.87 16.61
N MET A 284 -14.66 27.80 15.66
CA MET A 284 -13.62 28.82 15.45
C MET A 284 -13.47 29.72 16.69
N GLY A 285 -14.57 30.13 17.32
CA GLY A 285 -14.56 30.94 18.53
C GLY A 285 -13.94 30.22 19.74
N LYS A 286 -14.11 28.89 19.86
CA LYS A 286 -13.43 28.08 20.88
C LYS A 286 -11.94 27.93 20.58
N SER A 287 -11.58 27.74 19.31
CA SER A 287 -10.19 27.61 18.88
C SER A 287 -9.41 28.91 19.06
N ALA A 288 -10.03 30.06 18.75
CA ALA A 288 -9.46 31.38 18.99
C ALA A 288 -9.19 31.64 20.48
N LYS A 289 -10.07 31.19 21.38
CA LYS A 289 -9.84 31.28 22.84
C LYS A 289 -8.66 30.44 23.30
N ASN A 290 -8.49 29.24 22.74
CA ASN A 290 -7.35 28.38 23.06
C ASN A 290 -6.02 28.96 22.53
N LEU A 291 -6.04 29.61 21.36
CA LEU A 291 -4.87 30.32 20.81
C LEU A 291 -4.52 31.57 21.62
N CYS A 292 -5.50 32.33 22.12
CA CYS A 292 -5.28 33.49 22.99
C CYS A 292 -4.80 33.12 24.41
N LEU A 293 -4.93 31.85 24.81
CA LEU A 293 -4.45 31.34 26.11
C LEU A 293 -3.03 30.78 26.04
N ALA A 294 -2.42 30.68 24.86
CA ALA A 294 -1.00 30.35 24.73
C ALA A 294 -0.15 31.57 25.16
N PRO A 295 0.71 31.46 26.18
CA PRO A 295 1.59 32.56 26.55
C PRO A 295 2.57 32.83 25.40
N VAL A 296 2.56 34.05 24.89
CA VAL A 296 3.57 34.58 23.96
C VAL A 296 4.92 34.53 24.69
N SER A 297 5.71 33.49 24.43
CA SER A 297 7.16 33.54 24.70
C SER A 297 7.83 34.36 23.59
N PRO A 298 8.78 35.24 23.95
CA PRO A 298 9.40 36.16 23.00
C PRO A 298 10.28 35.42 21.99
N ALA A 299 10.36 36.02 20.81
CA ALA A 299 10.96 35.55 19.57
C ALA A 299 12.38 34.98 19.67
N GLY A 300 12.64 33.95 18.85
CA GLY A 300 13.99 33.46 18.56
C GLY A 300 14.01 32.48 17.39
N SER A 301 14.58 32.95 16.26
CA SER A 301 15.03 32.25 15.04
C SER A 301 14.01 31.48 14.17
N VAL A 302 13.79 32.11 13.02
CA VAL A 302 13.37 31.62 11.70
C VAL A 302 13.92 30.23 11.37
N ASP A 303 13.08 29.31 10.91
CA ASP A 303 13.42 28.48 9.75
C ASP A 303 12.16 28.14 8.93
N GLU A 304 12.21 28.50 7.65
CA GLU A 304 11.17 28.30 6.65
C GLU A 304 11.19 26.85 6.15
N THR A 305 10.08 26.12 6.29
CA THR A 305 9.72 25.08 5.32
C THR A 305 8.22 25.09 5.08
N SER A 306 7.79 25.89 4.10
CA SER A 306 6.47 25.80 3.51
C SER A 306 6.48 24.73 2.41
N VAL A 307 5.46 23.86 2.40
CA VAL A 307 5.18 22.91 1.31
C VAL A 307 3.69 23.07 0.96
N PRO A 308 3.33 23.11 -0.34
CA PRO A 308 2.13 23.79 -0.80
C PRO A 308 0.81 23.11 -0.45
N GLN A 309 -0.18 23.97 -0.25
CA GLN A 309 -1.60 23.69 -0.05
C GLN A 309 -2.23 23.05 -1.31
N SER A 310 -2.31 21.72 -1.41
CA SER A 310 -3.34 21.06 -2.26
C SER A 310 -3.45 19.52 -2.09
N ILE A 311 -3.40 18.95 -0.87
CA ILE A 311 -3.61 17.49 -0.69
C ILE A 311 -4.54 17.15 0.50
N PHE A 312 -5.45 18.05 0.88
CA PHE A 312 -6.44 17.74 1.90
C PHE A 312 -7.85 17.91 1.34
N SER A 313 -8.34 16.88 0.64
CA SER A 313 -9.78 16.60 0.69
C SER A 313 -9.99 15.64 1.85
N LEU A 314 -10.24 16.21 3.03
CA LEU A 314 -11.07 15.54 4.04
C LEU A 314 -12.42 15.21 3.37
N ALA A 315 -12.98 14.05 3.74
CA ALA A 315 -14.20 13.49 3.17
C ALA A 315 -15.44 14.43 3.21
#